data_AF-A0A2R6LNJ7-F1
#
_entry.id   AF-A0A2R6LNJ7-F1
#
_cell.length_a   1.000
_cell.length_b   1.000
_cell.length_c   1.000
_cell.angle_alpha   90.00
_cell.angle_beta   90.00
_cell.angle_gamma   90.00
#
_symmetry.space_group_name_H-M   'P 1'
#
loop_
_entity.id
_entity.type
_entity.pdbx_description
1 polymer ?
#
loop_
_entity_poly.entity_id
_entity_poly.type
_entity_poly.pdbx_seq_one_letter_code
_entity_poly.pdbx_strand_id
1 'polypeptide(L)' 'MQIENPLDRYSLGQVLVWSIVAIGALNWGLIAAVDTNLITDTLQLSSQNAQTVYLIVGAAAAVNLADLFTDISLLG' A
#
# COMPACT_ATOMS: atom_id res chain seq x y z
N MET A 1 25.94 3.09 21.99
CA MET A 1 24.53 2.69 21.82
C MET A 1 24.30 2.56 20.32
N GLN A 2 24.20 1.34 19.79
CA GLN A 2 23.85 1.16 18.37
C GLN A 2 22.35 1.43 18.24
N ILE A 3 21.97 2.41 17.44
CA ILE A 3 20.58 2.65 17.09
C ILE A 3 20.24 1.62 16.02
N GLU A 4 19.56 0.55 16.40
CA GLU A 4 19.04 -0.43 15.45
C GLU A 4 18.07 0.28 14.49
N ASN A 5 18.19 0.02 13.19
CA ASN A 5 17.26 0.58 12.23
C ASN A 5 15.91 -0.11 12.45
N PRO A 6 14.82 0.64 12.74
CA PRO A 6 13.51 0.03 13.00
C PRO A 6 13.00 -0.85 11.86
N LEU A 7 13.52 -0.64 10.64
CA LEU A 7 13.18 -1.38 9.43
C LEU A 7 13.80 -2.78 9.39
N ASP A 8 14.84 -3.07 10.18
CA ASP A 8 15.50 -4.39 10.22
C ASP A 8 14.57 -5.50 10.75
N ARG A 9 13.42 -5.11 11.32
CA ARG A 9 12.38 -6.02 11.84
C ARG A 9 11.45 -6.58 10.75
N TYR A 10 11.43 -5.98 9.58
CA TYR A 10 10.50 -6.35 8.50
C TYR A 10 11.26 -6.94 7.31
N SER A 11 10.68 -7.96 6.69
CA SER A 11 11.22 -8.42 5.40
C SER A 11 11.03 -7.35 4.33
N LEU A 12 11.91 -7.31 3.32
CA LEU A 12 11.75 -6.39 2.19
C LEU A 12 10.37 -6.54 1.52
N GLY A 13 9.86 -7.76 1.43
CA GLY A 13 8.52 -8.03 0.89
C GLY A 13 7.42 -7.31 1.69
N GLN A 14 7.45 -7.41 3.01
CA GLN A 14 6.48 -6.72 3.88
C GLN A 14 6.56 -5.20 3.73
N VAL A 15 7.78 -4.64 3.70
CA VAL A 15 7.97 -3.20 3.50
C VAL A 15 7.37 -2.74 2.17
N LEU A 16 7.58 -3.50 1.09
CA LEU A 16 7.04 -3.19 -0.23
C LEU A 16 5.51 -3.26 -0.26
N VAL A 17 4.91 -4.33 0.30
CA VAL A 17 3.45 -4.49 0.35
C VAL A 17 2.81 -3.33 1.12
N TRP A 18 3.32 -3.01 2.31
CA TRP A 18 2.83 -1.89 3.10
C TRP A 18 3.00 -0.53 2.40
N SER A 19 4.11 -0.32 1.71
CA SER A 19 4.34 0.92 0.96
C SER A 19 3.34 1.09 -0.18
N ILE A 20 3.05 0.02 -0.94
CA ILE A 20 2.06 0.03 -2.02
C ILE A 20 0.67 0.37 -1.47
N VAL A 21 0.28 -0.25 -0.35
CA VAL A 21 -1.01 0.03 0.30
C VAL A 21 -1.10 1.46 0.80
N ALA A 22 -0.04 1.99 1.42
CA ALA A 22 0.00 3.36 1.91
C ALA A 22 -0.11 4.39 0.77
N ILE A 23 0.59 4.18 -0.34
CA ILE A 23 0.50 5.04 -1.53
C ILE A 23 -0.91 4.99 -2.11
N GLY A 24 -1.50 3.80 -2.19
CA GLY A 24 -2.91 3.62 -2.55
C GLY A 24 -3.83 4.44 -1.66
N ALA A 25 -3.82 4.20 -0.36
CA ALA A 25 -4.66 4.91 0.61
C ALA A 25 -4.50 6.43 0.53
N LEU A 26 -3.27 6.92 0.33
CA LEU A 26 -3.00 8.34 0.10
C LEU A 26 -3.68 8.86 -1.17
N ASN A 27 -3.62 8.14 -2.29
CA ASN A 27 -4.32 8.51 -3.52
C ASN A 27 -5.83 8.62 -3.29
N TRP A 28 -6.45 7.65 -2.60
CA TRP A 28 -7.88 7.71 -2.27
C TRP A 28 -8.22 8.89 -1.34
N GLY A 29 -7.36 9.18 -0.36
CA GLY A 29 -7.51 10.34 0.52
C GLY A 29 -7.44 11.67 -0.24
N LEU A 30 -6.53 11.80 -1.22
CA LEU A 30 -6.40 12.99 -2.05
C LEU A 30 -7.60 13.22 -2.97
N ILE A 31 -8.13 12.15 -3.57
CA ILE A 31 -9.38 12.22 -4.34
C ILE A 31 -10.51 12.76 -3.46
N ALA A 32 -10.65 12.24 -2.23
CA ALA A 32 -11.71 12.69 -1.33
C ALA A 32 -11.52 14.13 -0.80
N ALA A 33 -10.27 14.55 -0.54
CA ALA A 33 -9.99 15.83 0.10
C ALA A 33 -9.94 17.00 -0.88
N VAL A 34 -9.35 16.79 -2.07
CA VAL A 34 -9.02 17.86 -3.02
C VAL A 34 -9.28 17.46 -4.49
N ASP A 35 -10.05 16.40 -4.73
CA ASP A 35 -10.42 15.91 -6.06
C ASP A 35 -9.21 15.71 -7.00
N THR A 36 -8.09 15.28 -6.42
CA THR A 36 -6.84 15.04 -7.17
C THR A 36 -6.49 13.57 -7.14
N ASN A 37 -6.39 12.97 -8.32
CA ASN A 37 -5.93 11.60 -8.50
C ASN A 37 -4.44 11.59 -8.91
N LEU A 38 -3.57 11.07 -8.06
CA LEU A 38 -2.14 11.00 -8.34
C LEU A 38 -1.84 10.16 -9.59
N ILE A 39 -2.64 9.12 -9.84
CA ILE A 39 -2.39 8.15 -10.91
C ILE A 39 -2.78 8.73 -12.28
N THR A 40 -3.95 9.36 -12.37
CA THR A 40 -4.46 9.89 -13.64
C THR A 40 -4.10 11.36 -13.87
N ASP A 41 -4.01 12.17 -12.83
CA ASP A 41 -3.91 13.63 -12.97
C ASP A 41 -2.46 14.10 -12.79
N THR A 42 -1.73 13.48 -11.85
CA THR A 42 -0.31 13.83 -11.59
C THR A 42 0.64 13.02 -12.48
N LEU A 43 0.51 11.69 -12.47
CA LEU A 43 1.37 10.80 -13.26
C LEU A 43 0.89 10.63 -14.70
N GLN A 44 -0.31 11.13 -15.03
CA GLN A 44 -0.87 11.13 -16.39
C GLN A 44 -0.86 9.74 -17.04
N LEU A 45 -1.09 8.70 -16.25
CA LEU A 45 -1.09 7.34 -16.77
C LEU A 45 -2.30 7.12 -17.68
N SER A 46 -2.08 6.39 -18.78
CA SER A 46 -3.16 5.90 -19.63
C SER A 46 -4.15 5.05 -18.82
N SER A 47 -5.39 4.93 -19.30
CA SER A 47 -6.44 4.18 -18.62
C SER A 47 -6.02 2.74 -18.27
N GLN A 48 -5.33 2.07 -19.19
CA GLN A 48 -4.84 0.70 -18.98
C GLN A 48 -3.73 0.62 -17.92
N ASN A 49 -2.81 1.59 -17.90
CA ASN A 49 -1.75 1.63 -16.90
C ASN A 49 -2.31 1.99 -15.51
N ALA A 50 -3.25 2.93 -15.45
CA ALA A 50 -3.96 3.28 -14.21
C ALA A 50 -4.71 2.08 -13.63
N GLN A 51 -5.42 1.32 -14.47
CA GLN A 51 -6.11 0.09 -14.05
C GLN A 51 -5.13 -0.94 -13.45
N THR A 52 -3.97 -1.10 -14.06
CA THR A 52 -2.91 -1.98 -13.54
C THR A 52 -2.43 -1.53 -12.16
N VAL A 53 -2.21 -0.22 -11.96
CA VAL A 53 -1.81 0.32 -10.64
C VAL A 53 -2.87 0.05 -9.58
N TYR A 54 -4.15 0.29 -9.88
CA TYR A 54 -5.24 0.01 -8.92
C TYR A 54 -5.33 -1.47 -8.54
N LEU A 55 -5.09 -2.38 -9.50
CA LEU A 55 -5.04 -3.82 -9.23
C LEU A 55 -3.86 -4.19 -8.32
N ILE A 56 -2.68 -3.61 -8.55
CA ILE A 56 -1.50 -3.84 -7.70
C ILE A 56 -1.77 -3.37 -6.26
N VAL A 57 -2.39 -2.19 -6.09
CA VAL A 57 -2.78 -1.69 -4.77
C VAL A 57 -3.76 -2.63 -4.09
N GLY A 58 -4.81 -3.08 -4.81
CA GLY A 58 -5.80 -4.01 -4.27
C GLY A 58 -5.19 -5.36 -3.85
N ALA A 59 -4.29 -5.91 -4.67
CA ALA A 59 -3.59 -7.15 -4.35
C ALA A 59 -2.70 -7.02 -3.10
N ALA A 60 -1.94 -5.92 -2.99
CA ALA A 60 -1.13 -5.64 -1.80
C ALA A 60 -1.99 -5.49 -0.53
N ALA A 61 -3.15 -4.83 -0.64
CA ALA A 61 -4.09 -4.70 0.47
C ALA A 61 -4.66 -6.06 0.91
N ALA A 62 -4.96 -6.94 -0.04
CA ALA A 62 -5.43 -8.30 0.25
C ALA A 62 -4.38 -9.14 1.00
N VAL A 63 -3.10 -9.04 0.61
CA VAL A 63 -1.99 -9.71 1.32
C VAL A 63 -1.88 -9.19 2.75
N ASN A 64 -1.87 -7.87 2.95
CA ASN A 64 -1.83 -7.27 4.29
C ASN A 64 -3.01 -7.71 5.17
N LEU A 65 -4.21 -7.84 4.59
CA LEU A 65 -5.39 -8.28 5.33
C LEU A 65 -5.32 -9.77 5.71
N ALA A 66 -4.76 -10.62 4.84
CA ALA A 66 -4.53 -12.03 5.13
C ALA A 66 -3.52 -12.22 6.26
N ASP A 67 -2.43 -11.46 6.25
CA ASP A 67 -1.43 -11.45 7.33
C ASP A 67 -2.10 -11.00 8.65
N LEU A 68 -2.88 -9.92 8.63
CA LEU A 68 -3.60 -9.42 9.80
C LEU A 68 -4.55 -10.47 10.39
N PHE A 69 -5.33 -11.17 9.56
CA PHE A 69 -6.23 -12.21 10.05
C PHE A 69 -5.50 -13.41 10.63
N THR A 70 -4.36 -13.77 10.04
CA THR A 70 -3.49 -14.82 10.58
C THR A 70 -2.98 -14.42 11.96
N ASP A 71 -2.46 -13.20 12.11
CA ASP A 71 -1.99 -12.67 13.39
C ASP A 71 -3.09 -12.64 14.45
N ILE A 72 -4.29 -12.16 14.09
CA ILE A 72 -5.45 -12.16 14.99
C ILE A 72 -5.83 -13.57 15.41
N SER A 73 -5.80 -14.54 14.49
CA SER A 73 -6.13 -15.94 14.80
C SER A 73 -5.15 -16.60 15.77
N LEU A 74 -3.89 -16.15 15.81
CA LEU A 74 -2.87 -16.64 16.73
C LEU A 74 -3.00 -16.07 18.14
N LEU A 75 -3.83 -15.03 18.32
CA LEU A 75 -4.13 -14.44 19.63
C LEU A 75 -5.28 -15.15 20.38
N GLY A 76 -5.95 -16.12 19.73
CA GLY A 76 -7.10 -16.88 20.25
C GLY A 76 -6.76 -18.33 20.61
#